data_AF-A0A7S3H2R4-F1
#
_entry.id   AF-A0A7S3H2R4-F1
#
_cell.length_a   1.000
_cell.length_b   1.000
_cell.length_c   1.000
_cell.angle_alpha   90.00
_cell.angle_beta   90.00
_cell.angle_gamma   90.00
#
_symmetry.space_group_name_H-M   'P 1'
#
loop_
_entity.id
_entity.type
_entity.pdbx_description
1 polymer ?
#
loop_
_entity_poly.entity_id
_entity_poly.type
_entity_poly.pdbx_seq_one_letter_code
_entity_poly.pdbx_strand_id
1 'polypeptide(L)'
;CKVVYTKDPVTGEDEVRFERQQVVADEPAQFFCVTGSHNDWADDRMDDGEAPGVFVYEVYMPMDGMLEFRILADGDQDKAIGPEETTESRSAALVGPGPEVRTSWVVKGAPNACVRIEFVNLTAASGQAVRSITWFTPKT
;
A
#
# COMPACT_ATOMS: atom_id res chain seq x y z
N CYS A 1 -17.99 1.74 18.37
CA CYS A 1 -19.05 2.51 19.06
C CYS A 1 -18.34 3.45 20.02
N LYS A 2 -18.42 4.76 19.80
CA LYS A 2 -17.75 5.75 20.64
C LYS A 2 -18.76 6.30 21.63
N VAL A 3 -18.42 6.25 22.92
CA VAL A 3 -19.24 6.86 23.98
C VAL A 3 -18.69 8.26 24.22
N VAL A 4 -19.54 9.27 24.03
CA VAL A 4 -19.20 10.66 24.33
C VAL A 4 -19.92 11.05 25.62
N TYR A 5 -19.15 11.52 26.59
CA TYR A 5 -19.65 12.05 27.85
C TYR A 5 -19.63 13.57 27.77
N THR A 6 -20.79 14.18 27.97
CA THR A 6 -20.90 15.64 28.05
C THR A 6 -21.61 15.98 29.34
N LYS A 7 -21.06 16.94 30.09
CA LYS A 7 -21.68 17.39 31.33
C LYS A 7 -22.45 18.67 31.05
N ASP A 8 -23.76 18.67 31.33
CA ASP A 8 -24.59 19.85 31.14
C ASP A 8 -24.11 20.97 32.10
N PRO A 9 -23.73 22.16 31.60
CA PRO A 9 -23.18 23.22 32.42
C PRO A 9 -24.22 23.93 33.32
N VAL A 10 -25.52 23.69 33.11
CA VAL A 10 -26.63 24.30 33.85
C VAL A 10 -27.18 23.34 34.90
N THR A 11 -27.38 22.07 34.56
CA THR A 11 -27.97 21.08 35.48
C THR A 11 -26.93 20.21 36.18
N GLY A 12 -25.72 20.10 35.62
CA GLY A 12 -24.64 19.24 36.15
C GLY A 12 -24.86 17.76 35.89
N GLU A 13 -25.89 17.38 35.14
CA GLU A 13 -26.20 16.00 34.78
C GLU A 13 -25.24 15.49 33.69
N ASP A 14 -24.91 14.20 33.78
CA ASP A 14 -24.07 13.53 32.79
C ASP A 14 -24.94 13.08 31.62
N GLU A 15 -24.70 13.65 30.44
CA GLU A 15 -25.33 13.23 29.19
C GLU A 15 -24.42 12.22 28.47
N VAL A 16 -24.95 11.00 28.27
CA VAL A 16 -24.26 9.93 27.55
C VAL A 16 -24.82 9.85 26.14
N ARG A 17 -24.00 10.19 25.15
CA ARG A 17 -24.36 10.05 23.73
C ARG A 17 -23.60 8.89 23.10
N PHE A 18 -24.36 7.98 22.50
CA PHE A 18 -23.81 6.86 21.73
C PHE A 18 -23.67 7.27 20.27
N GLU A 19 -22.43 7.44 19.81
CA GLU A 19 -22.16 7.63 18.39
C GLU A 19 -21.84 6.27 17.77
N ARG A 20 -22.75 5.83 16.89
CA ARG A 20 -22.54 4.65 16.05
C ARG A 20 -21.44 4.98 15.05
N GLN A 21 -20.22 4.63 15.40
CA GLN A 21 -19.07 4.65 14.51
C GLN A 21 -19.38 3.69 13.36
N GLN A 22 -19.60 4.21 12.15
CA GLN A 22 -19.67 3.39 10.95
C GLN A 22 -18.33 2.68 10.83
N VAL A 23 -18.36 1.36 11.01
CA VAL A 23 -17.26 0.51 10.56
C VAL A 23 -17.49 0.43 9.07
N VAL A 24 -16.85 1.33 8.31
CA VAL A 24 -16.82 1.20 6.85
C VAL A 24 -16.06 -0.10 6.62
N ALA A 25 -16.78 -1.14 6.17
CA ALA A 25 -16.11 -2.35 5.73
C ALA A 25 -15.21 -1.91 4.58
N ASP A 26 -13.89 -2.07 4.75
CA ASP A 26 -12.94 -1.72 3.71
C ASP A 26 -13.22 -2.67 2.54
N GLU A 27 -13.81 -2.16 1.47
CA GLU A 27 -14.07 -2.95 0.28
C GLU A 27 -12.72 -3.42 -0.28
N PRO A 28 -12.63 -4.67 -0.76
CA PRO A 28 -11.39 -5.15 -1.34
C PRO A 28 -11.03 -4.28 -2.54
N ALA A 29 -9.78 -3.82 -2.58
CA ALA A 29 -9.27 -3.04 -3.68
C ALA A 29 -9.45 -3.78 -5.01
N GLN A 30 -9.89 -3.06 -6.02
CA GLN A 30 -10.20 -3.60 -7.35
C GLN A 30 -8.97 -3.62 -8.25
N PHE A 31 -8.01 -2.74 -7.99
CA PHE A 31 -6.74 -2.68 -8.72
C PHE A 31 -5.64 -2.10 -7.82
N PHE A 32 -4.41 -2.25 -8.27
CA PHE A 32 -3.23 -1.70 -7.62
C PHE A 32 -2.44 -0.83 -8.59
N CYS A 33 -1.77 0.17 -8.05
CA CYS A 33 -0.83 1.01 -8.78
C CYS A 33 0.55 0.97 -8.13
N VAL A 34 1.60 1.14 -8.91
CA VAL A 34 2.93 1.49 -8.41
C VAL A 34 3.05 3.00 -8.37
N THR A 35 3.66 3.51 -7.30
CA THR A 35 4.02 4.92 -7.17
C THR A 35 5.46 5.02 -6.69
N GLY A 36 6.25 5.95 -7.24
CA GLY A 36 7.68 6.00 -6.92
C GLY A 36 8.47 7.11 -7.59
N SER A 37 9.80 7.00 -7.50
CA SER A 37 10.72 7.99 -8.08
C SER A 37 10.66 8.08 -9.61
N HIS A 38 10.25 6.99 -10.27
CA HIS A 38 10.14 6.92 -11.73
C HIS A 38 8.97 7.74 -12.32
N ASN A 39 7.96 8.07 -11.50
CA ASN A 39 6.74 8.74 -11.94
C ASN A 39 6.35 9.92 -11.04
N ASP A 40 7.33 10.54 -10.37
CA ASP A 40 7.11 11.67 -9.45
C ASP A 40 6.06 11.38 -8.36
N TRP A 41 5.98 10.13 -7.89
CA TRP A 41 4.98 9.64 -6.94
C TRP A 41 3.52 9.76 -7.42
N ALA A 42 3.30 9.78 -8.73
CA ALA A 42 1.98 9.56 -9.32
C ALA A 42 1.55 8.08 -9.21
N ASP A 43 0.31 7.78 -9.58
CA ASP A 43 -0.21 6.42 -9.65
C ASP A 43 -0.06 5.86 -11.07
N ASP A 44 0.71 4.78 -11.22
CA ASP A 44 0.78 4.00 -12.46
C ASP A 44 0.15 2.62 -12.23
N ARG A 45 -0.93 2.34 -12.96
CA ARG A 45 -1.71 1.11 -12.79
C ARG A 45 -0.88 -0.13 -13.14
N MET A 46 -0.99 -1.15 -12.28
CA MET A 46 -0.45 -2.48 -12.52
C MET A 46 -1.39 -3.30 -13.42
N ASP A 47 -0.81 -4.15 -14.26
CA ASP A 47 -1.54 -5.13 -15.05
C ASP A 47 -1.84 -6.39 -14.23
N ASP A 48 -2.89 -7.12 -14.63
CA ASP A 48 -3.17 -8.45 -14.08
C ASP A 48 -2.06 -9.44 -14.49
N GLY A 49 -1.54 -10.17 -13.52
CA GLY A 49 -0.54 -11.22 -13.73
C GLY A 49 -1.14 -12.54 -14.23
N GLU A 50 -0.29 -13.56 -14.33
CA GLU A 50 -0.68 -14.88 -14.85
C GLU A 50 -1.67 -15.64 -13.94
N ALA A 51 -1.75 -15.28 -12.65
CA ALA A 51 -2.61 -15.90 -11.68
C ALA A 51 -3.49 -14.87 -10.96
N PRO A 52 -4.73 -15.23 -10.55
CA PRO A 52 -5.60 -14.34 -9.80
C PRO A 52 -4.90 -13.78 -8.55
N GLY A 53 -5.05 -12.47 -8.33
CA GLY A 53 -4.43 -11.77 -7.20
C GLY A 53 -2.93 -11.51 -7.36
N VAL A 54 -2.34 -11.78 -8.53
CA VAL A 54 -1.00 -11.34 -8.91
C VAL A 54 -1.12 -10.12 -9.81
N PHE A 55 -0.36 -9.07 -9.53
CA PHE A 55 -0.31 -7.83 -10.28
C PHE A 55 1.13 -7.57 -10.71
N VAL A 56 1.33 -7.09 -11.94
CA VAL A 56 2.65 -6.92 -12.56
C VAL A 56 2.82 -5.49 -13.06
N TYR A 57 4.02 -4.94 -12.90
CA TYR A 57 4.40 -3.65 -13.47
C TYR A 57 5.85 -3.68 -13.95
N GLU A 58 6.09 -3.21 -15.16
CA GLU A 58 7.43 -3.11 -15.75
C GLU A 58 7.88 -1.65 -15.81
N VAL A 59 9.07 -1.39 -15.28
CA VAL A 59 9.63 -0.03 -15.18
C VAL A 59 11.09 -0.01 -15.54
N TYR A 60 11.53 1.03 -16.23
CA TYR A 60 12.95 1.24 -16.51
C TYR A 60 13.64 1.89 -15.32
N MET A 61 14.77 1.32 -14.93
CA MET A 61 15.64 1.88 -13.89
C MET A 61 16.03 3.32 -14.24
N PRO A 62 15.85 4.29 -13.32
CA PRO A 62 16.29 5.67 -13.53
C PRO A 62 17.80 5.81 -13.79
N MET A 63 18.22 6.97 -14.29
CA MET A 63 19.60 7.21 -14.72
C MET A 63 20.63 7.18 -13.57
N ASP A 64 20.18 7.40 -12.34
CA ASP A 64 21.01 7.30 -11.12
C ASP A 64 21.18 5.85 -10.63
N GLY A 65 20.49 4.89 -11.27
CA GLY A 65 20.54 3.48 -10.90
C GLY A 65 19.73 3.13 -9.65
N MET A 66 18.83 4.00 -9.20
CA MET A 66 18.01 3.80 -8.01
C MET A 66 16.52 4.05 -8.28
N LEU A 67 15.70 3.04 -7.98
CA LEU A 67 14.25 3.10 -8.04
C LEU A 67 13.67 2.98 -6.63
N GLU A 68 12.95 4.01 -6.18
CA GLU A 68 12.14 3.95 -4.97
C GLU A 68 10.68 3.76 -5.37
N PHE A 69 9.96 2.86 -4.70
CA PHE A 69 8.54 2.66 -4.97
C PHE A 69 7.75 2.10 -3.78
N ARG A 70 6.43 2.22 -3.86
CA ARG A 70 5.42 1.54 -3.03
C ARG A 70 4.18 1.24 -3.86
N ILE A 71 3.21 0.55 -3.26
CA ILE A 71 1.95 0.17 -3.92
C ILE A 71 0.81 1.04 -3.40
N LEU A 72 -0.15 1.40 -4.25
CA LEU A 72 -1.40 2.06 -3.87
C LEU A 72 -2.57 1.13 -4.15
N ALA A 73 -3.49 0.99 -3.20
CA ALA A 73 -4.75 0.30 -3.43
C ALA A 73 -5.76 1.26 -4.08
N ASP A 74 -6.40 0.85 -5.17
CA ASP A 74 -7.33 1.68 -5.97
C ASP A 74 -6.74 3.03 -6.44
N GLY A 75 -5.41 3.13 -6.55
CA GLY A 75 -4.72 4.38 -6.89
C GLY A 75 -4.81 5.47 -5.80
N ASP A 76 -5.30 5.14 -4.61
CA ASP A 76 -5.50 6.09 -3.53
C ASP A 76 -4.23 6.25 -2.68
N GLN A 77 -3.73 7.49 -2.59
CA GLN A 77 -2.54 7.85 -1.80
C GLN A 77 -2.74 7.63 -0.30
N ASP A 78 -3.98 7.66 0.19
CA ASP A 78 -4.31 7.34 1.58
C ASP A 78 -4.47 5.83 1.81
N LYS A 79 -4.34 5.00 0.76
CA LYS A 79 -4.32 3.54 0.83
C LYS A 79 -2.99 2.95 0.36
N ALA A 80 -1.89 3.58 0.78
CA ALA A 80 -0.54 3.14 0.44
C ALA A 80 -0.13 1.86 1.19
N ILE A 81 0.57 0.97 0.49
CA ILE A 81 1.13 -0.31 0.98
C ILE A 81 2.63 -0.28 0.72
N GLY A 82 3.43 -0.49 1.76
CA GLY A 82 4.87 -0.33 1.72
C GLY A 82 5.59 -1.25 2.72
N PRO A 83 6.93 -1.22 2.77
CA PRO A 83 7.67 -1.90 3.83
C PRO A 83 7.55 -1.14 5.16
N GLU A 84 7.79 -1.78 6.29
CA GLU A 84 7.82 -1.12 7.61
C GLU A 84 8.87 0.01 7.69
N GLU A 85 10.00 -0.16 7.00
CA GLU A 85 11.07 0.83 6.84
C GLU A 85 11.56 0.87 5.39
N THR A 86 12.11 1.99 4.93
CA THR A 86 12.68 2.07 3.58
C THR A 86 13.85 1.11 3.43
N THR A 87 13.78 0.18 2.46
CA THR A 87 14.67 -0.99 2.43
C THR A 87 14.82 -1.59 1.03
N GLU A 88 15.94 -2.29 0.81
CA GLU A 88 16.19 -3.12 -0.39
C GLU A 88 15.67 -4.56 -0.22
N SER A 89 15.11 -4.89 0.95
CA SER A 89 14.66 -6.24 1.26
C SER A 89 13.25 -6.51 0.73
N ARG A 90 13.13 -7.59 -0.06
CA ARG A 90 11.83 -8.14 -0.53
C ARG A 90 11.05 -8.83 0.58
N SER A 91 11.73 -9.23 1.66
CA SER A 91 11.11 -9.95 2.78
C SER A 91 10.74 -9.03 3.95
N ALA A 92 10.88 -7.72 3.78
CA ALA A 92 10.44 -6.76 4.79
C ALA A 92 8.93 -6.89 5.03
N ALA A 93 8.50 -6.65 6.26
CA ALA A 93 7.09 -6.70 6.61
C ALA A 93 6.31 -5.66 5.80
N LEU A 94 5.20 -6.07 5.19
CA LEU A 94 4.28 -5.16 4.50
C LEU A 94 3.35 -4.49 5.51
N VAL A 95 3.29 -3.17 5.47
CA VAL A 95 2.36 -2.33 6.23
C VAL A 95 1.33 -1.69 5.31
N GLY A 96 0.19 -1.27 5.87
CA GLY A 96 -0.93 -0.69 5.14
C GLY A 96 -1.95 -1.71 4.63
N PRO A 97 -2.94 -1.28 3.81
CA PRO A 97 -3.10 0.06 3.26
C PRO A 97 -3.36 1.13 4.33
N GLY A 98 -2.71 2.29 4.22
CA GLY A 98 -2.96 3.41 5.14
C GLY A 98 -2.23 4.72 4.77
N PRO A 99 -2.74 5.89 5.21
CA PRO A 99 -2.19 7.20 4.86
C PRO A 99 -0.85 7.53 5.54
N GLU A 100 -0.50 6.78 6.57
CA GLU A 100 0.76 6.88 7.31
C GLU A 100 1.94 6.21 6.60
N VAL A 101 1.70 5.40 5.56
CA VAL A 101 2.75 4.65 4.87
C VAL A 101 3.57 5.59 3.98
N ARG A 102 4.74 6.02 4.50
CA ARG A 102 5.68 6.93 3.82
C ARG A 102 6.99 6.27 3.37
N THR A 103 7.17 5.01 3.69
CA THR A 103 8.36 4.17 3.42
C THR A 103 8.31 3.53 2.04
N SER A 104 9.45 3.05 1.55
CA SER A 104 9.56 2.58 0.16
C SER A 104 10.53 1.42 -0.02
N TRP A 105 10.25 0.56 -0.98
CA TRP A 105 11.25 -0.39 -1.46
C TRP A 105 12.24 0.33 -2.36
N VAL A 106 13.51 -0.06 -2.24
CA VAL A 106 14.61 0.47 -3.04
C VAL A 106 15.14 -0.65 -3.93
N VAL A 107 15.18 -0.41 -5.25
CA VAL A 107 15.81 -1.30 -6.23
C VAL A 107 17.02 -0.60 -6.80
N LYS A 108 18.17 -1.28 -6.78
CA LYS A 108 19.40 -0.83 -7.42
C LYS A 108 19.67 -1.64 -8.67
N GLY A 109 20.18 -1.01 -9.72
CA GLY A 109 20.51 -1.68 -10.96
C GLY A 109 21.19 -0.78 -11.98
N ALA A 110 21.49 -1.34 -13.14
CA ALA A 110 22.05 -0.56 -14.24
C ALA A 110 21.00 0.44 -14.76
N PRO A 111 21.39 1.69 -15.05
CA PRO A 111 20.51 2.66 -15.72
C PRO A 111 19.83 2.06 -16.96
N ASN A 112 18.55 2.36 -17.14
CA ASN A 112 17.69 1.82 -18.22
C ASN A 112 17.51 0.29 -18.23
N ALA A 113 17.92 -0.44 -17.19
CA ALA A 113 17.55 -1.84 -17.04
C ALA A 113 16.04 -1.95 -16.79
N CYS A 114 15.35 -2.88 -17.47
CA CYS A 114 13.94 -3.15 -17.21
C CYS A 114 13.78 -3.95 -15.91
N VAL A 115 13.07 -3.39 -14.93
CA VAL A 115 12.71 -4.03 -13.67
C VAL A 115 11.25 -4.46 -13.75
N ARG A 116 10.99 -5.74 -13.47
CA ARG A 116 9.62 -6.25 -13.31
C ARG A 116 9.28 -6.35 -11.84
N ILE A 117 8.25 -5.61 -11.40
CA ILE A 117 7.69 -5.63 -10.05
C ILE A 117 6.47 -6.55 -10.07
N GLU A 118 6.37 -7.45 -9.09
CA GLU A 118 5.19 -8.29 -8.89
C GLU A 118 4.67 -8.13 -7.48
N PHE A 119 3.37 -7.87 -7.37
CA PHE A 119 2.65 -7.76 -6.13
C PHE A 119 1.56 -8.83 -6.05
N VAL A 120 1.52 -9.56 -4.95
CA VAL A 120 0.48 -10.55 -4.68
C VAL A 120 -0.44 -10.00 -3.61
N ASN A 121 -1.75 -10.05 -3.86
CA ASN A 121 -2.79 -9.76 -2.89
C ASN A 121 -3.89 -10.81 -3.01
N LEU A 122 -3.86 -11.78 -2.09
CA LEU A 122 -4.81 -12.88 -1.99
C LEU A 122 -5.61 -12.78 -0.71
N THR A 123 -6.82 -13.32 -0.70
CA THR A 123 -7.62 -13.47 0.53
C THR A 123 -7.55 -14.92 0.98
N ALA A 124 -6.98 -15.17 2.16
CA ALA A 124 -6.95 -16.50 2.75
C ALA A 124 -8.36 -16.98 3.12
N ALA A 125 -8.53 -18.29 3.34
CA ALA A 125 -9.79 -18.87 3.80
C ALA A 125 -10.28 -18.28 5.14
N SER A 126 -9.39 -17.71 5.95
CA SER A 126 -9.71 -17.00 7.19
C SER A 126 -10.29 -15.59 6.96
N GLY A 127 -10.34 -15.11 5.71
CA GLY A 127 -10.68 -13.74 5.35
C GLY A 127 -9.52 -12.74 5.49
N GLN A 128 -8.35 -13.18 5.96
CA GLN A 128 -7.17 -12.33 6.08
C GLN A 128 -6.48 -12.14 4.73
N ALA A 129 -6.07 -10.92 4.41
CA ALA A 129 -5.24 -10.65 3.25
C ALA A 129 -3.83 -11.25 3.42
N VAL A 130 -3.37 -11.97 2.40
CA VAL A 130 -2.02 -12.50 2.25
C VAL A 130 -1.37 -11.72 1.12
N ARG A 131 -0.30 -10.98 1.47
CA ARG A 131 0.39 -10.11 0.53
C ARG A 131 1.87 -10.44 0.46
N SER A 132 2.44 -10.27 -0.72
CA SER A 132 3.89 -10.32 -0.92
C SER A 132 4.30 -9.41 -2.06
N ILE A 133 5.56 -9.01 -2.07
CA ILE A 133 6.17 -8.22 -3.13
C ILE A 133 7.46 -8.91 -3.58
N THR A 134 7.73 -8.88 -4.87
CA THR A 134 9.04 -9.26 -5.41
C THR A 134 9.35 -8.38 -6.61
N TRP A 135 10.63 -8.33 -6.99
CA TRP A 135 11.05 -7.66 -8.22
C TRP A 135 12.22 -8.39 -8.85
N PHE A 136 12.32 -8.29 -10.16
CA PHE A 136 13.34 -8.93 -10.97
C PHE A 136 14.13 -7.87 -11.71
N THR A 137 15.43 -7.84 -11.46
CA THR A 137 16.39 -7.04 -12.22
C THR A 137 17.08 -7.94 -13.25
N PRO A 138 17.43 -7.45 -14.44
CA PRO A 138 18.21 -8.21 -15.41
C PRO A 138 19.55 -8.61 -14.77
N LYS A 139 20.03 -9.81 -15.08
CA LYS A 139 21.39 -10.19 -14.68
C LYS A 139 22.37 -9.33 -15.46
N THR A 140 23.16 -8.52 -14.75
CA THR A 140 24.39 -7.91 -15.27
C THR A 140 25.41 -8.96 -15.67
#